data_AF-A0A9R1LSB2-F1
#
_entry.id   AF-A0A9R1LSB2-F1
#
_cell.length_a   1.000
_cell.length_b   1.000
_cell.length_c   1.000
_cell.angle_alpha   90.00
_cell.angle_beta   90.00
_cell.angle_gamma   90.00
#
_symmetry.space_group_name_H-M   'P 1'
#
loop_
_entity.id
_entity.type
_entity.pdbx_description
1 polymer ?
#
loop_
_entity_poly.entity_id
_entity_poly.type
_entity_poly.pdbx_seq_one_letter_code
_entity_poly.pdbx_strand_id
1 'polypeptide(L)'
;MASGRRDLAAATITLAVLLVLFLPITAAATVPSIDATRTRHLPLRHGLLRGPESVTFDAKGNGPYSGVSDGRVLKWNGHKLGWSTYTYNPDYSSEACTASLLRPDTATEGHCGRPLGLRFHLKSGYLYVADAYKGLMRVTPGGGEATVLVTEVDGVSLRFTNGVDIDQVTGEVYFTDSSRNYNRSQHEMVTRTGDSDGPCKLLRYWIKGSKAGTMELFADLPGYPDNVRPDKKGGYWVALHHEKDELPFGVDSHLLALRIDVDGKIIEEMRGSKSVRPTEVVERKGGRLFMGSVELTYVSVVTRK
;
A
#
# COMPACT_ATOMS: atom_id res chain seq x y z
N MET A 1 7.10 -77.55 -59.56
CA MET A 1 6.80 -77.80 -58.13
C MET A 1 8.00 -77.36 -57.29
N ALA A 2 7.71 -76.80 -56.10
CA ALA A 2 8.61 -76.26 -55.06
C ALA A 2 9.29 -74.91 -55.41
N SER A 3 8.89 -73.74 -54.87
CA SER A 3 8.76 -73.28 -53.46
C SER A 3 10.13 -73.14 -52.78
N GLY A 4 10.58 -71.99 -52.25
CA GLY A 4 9.88 -70.72 -52.00
C GLY A 4 10.79 -69.65 -51.37
N ARG A 5 10.21 -68.44 -51.33
CA ARG A 5 10.39 -67.28 -50.42
C ARG A 5 11.80 -66.87 -49.99
N ARG A 6 12.21 -65.68 -50.47
CA ARG A 6 12.94 -64.70 -49.66
C ARG A 6 12.09 -63.44 -49.60
N ASP A 7 11.46 -63.24 -48.45
CA ASP A 7 10.65 -62.08 -48.12
C ASP A 7 11.55 -60.84 -48.03
N LEU A 8 11.35 -59.87 -48.94
CA LEU A 8 11.93 -58.54 -48.82
C LEU A 8 10.94 -57.67 -48.04
N ALA A 9 10.95 -57.79 -46.72
CA ALA A 9 10.22 -56.87 -45.85
C ALA A 9 10.98 -55.53 -45.82
N ALA A 10 10.57 -54.59 -46.67
CA ALA A 10 10.98 -53.19 -46.56
C ALA A 10 10.34 -52.61 -45.29
N ALA A 11 11.15 -52.42 -44.25
CA ALA A 11 10.74 -51.70 -43.05
C ALA A 11 10.57 -50.21 -43.38
N THR A 12 9.35 -49.79 -43.72
CA THR A 12 8.94 -48.39 -43.68
C THR A 12 8.86 -47.94 -42.22
N ILE A 13 9.96 -47.39 -41.70
CA ILE A 13 9.94 -46.63 -40.45
C ILE A 13 9.18 -45.34 -40.75
N THR A 14 7.94 -45.26 -40.27
CA THR A 14 7.12 -44.04 -40.28
C THR A 14 7.87 -42.97 -39.48
N LEU A 15 8.39 -41.97 -40.17
CA LEU A 15 9.04 -40.79 -39.60
C LEU A 15 7.98 -39.90 -38.93
N ALA A 16 7.42 -40.35 -37.81
CA ALA A 16 6.40 -39.63 -37.03
C ALA A 16 6.99 -38.97 -35.76
N VAL A 17 8.32 -38.74 -35.73
CA VAL A 17 9.00 -38.19 -34.56
C VAL A 17 10.01 -37.14 -35.00
N LEU A 18 9.56 -35.97 -35.49
CA LEU A 18 10.32 -34.71 -35.37
C LEU A 18 9.52 -33.44 -35.75
N LEU A 19 8.22 -33.36 -35.44
CA LEU A 19 7.43 -32.15 -35.73
C LEU A 19 6.69 -31.62 -34.49
N VAL A 20 7.28 -31.84 -33.31
CA VAL A 20 6.79 -31.30 -32.02
C VAL A 20 7.80 -30.33 -31.37
N LEU A 21 8.98 -30.11 -31.95
CA LEU A 21 10.06 -29.34 -31.29
C LEU A 21 10.27 -27.90 -31.78
N PHE A 22 9.37 -27.35 -32.60
CA PHE A 22 9.42 -25.94 -33.01
C PHE A 22 8.14 -25.17 -32.70
N LEU A 23 7.48 -25.48 -31.57
CA LEU A 23 6.63 -24.46 -30.97
C LEU A 23 7.58 -23.36 -30.46
N PRO A 24 7.46 -22.10 -30.94
CA PRO A 24 8.26 -21.03 -30.38
C PRO A 24 7.95 -20.98 -28.89
N ILE A 25 8.97 -21.25 -28.07
CA ILE A 25 8.91 -20.94 -26.65
C ILE A 25 8.75 -19.42 -26.63
N THR A 26 7.52 -18.95 -26.50
CA THR A 26 7.23 -17.55 -26.24
C THR A 26 7.94 -17.25 -24.94
N ALA A 27 9.09 -16.57 -25.02
CA ALA A 27 9.73 -16.02 -23.84
C ALA A 27 8.66 -15.20 -23.11
N ALA A 28 8.30 -15.63 -21.90
CA ALA A 28 7.37 -14.86 -21.08
C ALA A 28 7.95 -13.46 -20.96
N ALA A 29 7.21 -12.46 -21.45
CA ALA A 29 7.65 -11.07 -21.34
C ALA A 29 7.91 -10.77 -19.87
N THR A 30 9.13 -10.37 -19.53
CA THR A 30 9.50 -10.03 -18.17
C THR A 30 8.71 -8.79 -17.74
N VAL A 31 8.10 -8.85 -16.56
CA VAL A 31 7.41 -7.69 -16.00
C VAL A 31 8.45 -6.58 -15.77
N PRO A 32 8.25 -5.36 -16.29
CA PRO A 32 9.15 -4.25 -16.03
C PRO A 32 9.33 -4.01 -14.53
N SER A 33 10.56 -3.75 -14.08
CA SER A 33 10.87 -3.55 -12.67
C SER A 33 11.52 -2.19 -12.44
N ILE A 34 11.01 -1.47 -11.44
CA ILE A 34 11.56 -0.22 -10.94
C ILE A 34 12.59 -0.55 -9.85
N ASP A 35 13.82 -0.11 -10.07
CA ASP A 35 14.87 -0.13 -9.06
C ASP A 35 14.70 1.04 -8.08
N ALA A 36 14.28 0.73 -6.86
CA ALA A 36 14.13 1.65 -5.74
C ALA A 36 15.26 1.50 -4.70
N THR A 37 16.42 0.94 -5.06
CA THR A 37 17.61 0.92 -4.19
C THR A 37 18.16 2.32 -3.93
N ARG A 38 17.95 3.26 -4.87
CA ARG A 38 18.32 4.67 -4.72
C ARG A 38 17.08 5.54 -4.71
N THR A 39 16.66 5.94 -3.52
CA THR A 39 15.53 6.86 -3.36
C THR A 39 15.97 8.20 -2.78
N ARG A 40 15.22 9.26 -3.09
CA ARG A 40 15.38 10.55 -2.42
C ARG A 40 14.48 10.57 -1.19
N HIS A 41 15.03 10.95 -0.05
CA HIS A 41 14.26 11.00 1.20
C HIS A 41 13.73 12.41 1.49
N LEU A 42 12.51 12.48 2.03
CA LEU A 42 11.95 13.68 2.65
C LEU A 42 11.96 13.47 4.18
N PRO A 43 13.08 13.78 4.87
CA PRO A 43 13.29 13.37 6.26
C PRO A 43 12.39 14.15 7.22
N LEU A 44 11.85 13.45 8.21
CA LEU A 44 11.24 14.02 9.41
C LEU A 44 12.40 14.54 10.28
N ARG A 45 12.57 15.87 10.35
CA ARG A 45 13.78 16.49 10.93
C ARG A 45 13.76 16.62 12.47
N HIS A 46 12.69 16.20 13.14
CA HIS A 46 12.50 16.47 14.56
C HIS A 46 12.47 15.18 15.39
N GLY A 47 13.55 14.94 16.14
CA GLY A 47 13.60 13.94 17.21
C GLY A 47 13.38 12.50 16.74
N LEU A 48 12.59 11.76 17.53
CA LEU A 48 12.25 10.35 17.31
C LEU A 48 11.00 10.18 16.43
N LEU A 49 10.58 11.23 15.70
CA LEU A 49 9.42 11.14 14.81
C LEU A 49 9.66 10.15 13.69
N ARG A 50 8.67 9.28 13.50
CA ARG A 50 8.70 8.25 12.48
C ARG A 50 7.31 7.99 11.93
N GLY A 51 7.30 7.10 10.96
CA GLY A 51 6.12 6.47 10.42
C GLY A 51 5.23 7.39 9.59
N PRO A 52 5.77 8.07 8.56
CA PRO A 52 4.94 8.70 7.55
C PRO A 52 4.24 7.64 6.69
N GLU A 53 3.14 7.07 7.18
CA GLU A 53 2.49 5.90 6.59
C GLU A 53 1.74 6.19 5.28
N SER A 54 0.69 7.00 5.35
CA SER A 54 -0.10 7.37 4.18
C SER A 54 0.44 8.66 3.58
N VAL A 55 0.47 8.71 2.25
CA VAL A 55 0.96 9.87 1.51
C VAL A 55 -0.13 10.40 0.60
N THR A 56 -0.59 11.62 0.85
CA THR A 56 -1.63 12.23 0.01
C THR A 56 -1.24 13.61 -0.49
N PHE A 57 -2.00 14.12 -1.45
CA PHE A 57 -1.80 15.42 -2.09
C PHE A 57 -3.14 16.09 -2.28
N ASP A 58 -3.19 17.40 -2.10
CA ASP A 58 -4.41 18.16 -2.36
C ASP A 58 -4.69 18.31 -3.88
N ALA A 59 -5.84 18.89 -4.22
CA ALA A 59 -6.24 19.12 -5.61
C ALA A 59 -5.28 20.05 -6.39
N LYS A 60 -4.58 20.95 -5.70
CA LYS A 60 -3.57 21.84 -6.29
C LYS A 60 -2.23 21.12 -6.49
N GLY A 61 -2.08 19.92 -5.94
CA GLY A 61 -0.87 19.11 -5.98
C GLY A 61 0.16 19.50 -4.93
N ASN A 62 -0.22 20.27 -3.90
CA ASN A 62 0.62 20.52 -2.75
C ASN A 62 0.82 19.22 -1.94
N GLY A 63 1.90 19.20 -1.16
CA GLY A 63 2.30 18.06 -0.35
C GLY A 63 3.69 17.53 -0.74
N PRO A 64 4.01 16.28 -0.37
CA PRO A 64 3.12 15.30 0.28
C PRO A 64 2.62 15.72 1.66
N TYR A 65 1.47 15.17 2.04
CA TYR A 65 0.93 15.17 3.40
C TYR A 65 1.03 13.77 3.99
N SER A 66 1.39 13.65 5.26
CA SER A 66 1.53 12.35 5.93
C SER A 66 1.27 12.44 7.42
N GLY A 67 0.62 11.41 7.98
CA GLY A 67 0.52 11.17 9.41
C GLY A 67 1.88 10.81 10.00
N VAL A 68 2.13 11.10 11.27
CA VAL A 68 3.38 10.70 11.96
C VAL A 68 3.09 10.19 13.36
N SER A 69 4.10 9.61 14.01
CA SER A 69 3.93 8.86 15.25
C SER A 69 3.52 9.65 16.49
N ASP A 70 3.55 10.98 16.43
CA ASP A 70 3.06 11.84 17.51
C ASP A 70 1.59 12.28 17.37
N GLY A 71 0.86 11.73 16.39
CA GLY A 71 -0.55 12.03 16.20
C GLY A 71 -0.85 13.17 15.22
N ARG A 72 0.16 13.87 14.72
CA ARG A 72 -0.03 14.94 13.73
C ARG A 72 -0.10 14.40 12.31
N VAL A 73 -0.71 15.20 11.44
CA VAL A 73 -0.45 15.14 9.99
C VAL A 73 0.43 16.32 9.63
N LEU A 74 1.53 16.04 8.94
CA LEU A 74 2.47 17.04 8.45
C LEU A 74 2.29 17.30 6.96
N LYS A 75 2.70 18.48 6.51
CA LYS A 75 2.78 18.88 5.09
C LYS A 75 4.23 19.20 4.74
N TRP A 76 4.72 18.64 3.64
CA TRP A 76 6.01 19.01 3.07
C TRP A 76 5.91 20.30 2.24
N ASN A 77 6.75 21.29 2.57
CA ASN A 77 6.77 22.61 1.94
C ASN A 77 8.02 22.84 1.08
N GLY A 78 8.68 21.77 0.64
CA GLY A 78 9.90 21.83 -0.16
C GLY A 78 11.18 21.84 0.67
N HIS A 79 12.33 21.64 0.01
CA HIS A 79 13.61 21.39 0.67
C HIS A 79 14.09 22.52 1.60
N LYS A 80 13.70 23.77 1.32
CA LYS A 80 14.08 24.93 2.13
C LYS A 80 13.27 25.03 3.43
N LEU A 81 11.97 24.74 3.37
CA LEU A 81 11.04 24.91 4.49
C LEU A 81 10.79 23.62 5.28
N GLY A 82 10.91 22.46 4.63
CA GLY A 82 10.71 21.17 5.26
C GLY A 82 9.25 20.87 5.60
N TRP A 83 9.06 20.02 6.62
CA TRP A 83 7.75 19.62 7.13
C TRP A 83 7.21 20.65 8.12
N SER A 84 5.93 20.99 8.00
CA SER A 84 5.18 21.74 9.01
C SER A 84 3.93 20.97 9.44
N THR A 85 3.43 21.22 10.65
CA THR A 85 2.14 20.67 11.07
C THR A 85 1.03 21.19 10.17
N TYR A 86 0.20 20.28 9.70
CA TYR A 86 -1.03 20.59 8.96
C TYR A 86 -2.25 20.41 9.84
N THR A 87 -2.36 19.28 10.53
CA THR A 87 -3.47 19.02 11.46
C THR A 87 -3.05 18.16 12.64
N TYR A 88 -3.90 18.11 13.65
CA TYR A 88 -3.81 17.33 14.87
C TYR A 88 -5.23 17.07 15.40
N ASN A 89 -5.41 16.04 16.23
CA ASN A 89 -6.69 15.77 16.88
C ASN A 89 -6.94 16.71 18.07
N PRO A 90 -8.19 16.87 18.53
CA PRO A 90 -8.53 17.81 19.60
C PRO A 90 -7.78 17.62 20.93
N ASP A 91 -7.31 16.40 21.23
CA ASP A 91 -6.60 16.11 22.48
C ASP A 91 -5.08 16.33 22.36
N TYR A 92 -4.58 16.76 21.20
CA TYR A 92 -3.15 16.87 20.97
C TYR A 92 -2.49 17.95 21.83
N SER A 93 -1.43 17.56 22.53
CA SER A 93 -0.51 18.47 23.20
C SER A 93 0.92 18.17 22.76
N SER A 94 1.65 19.19 22.30
CA SER A 94 3.05 19.03 21.90
C SER A 94 3.92 18.52 23.05
N GLU A 95 3.65 18.92 24.29
CA GLU A 95 4.41 18.47 25.46
C GLU A 95 4.14 16.99 25.79
N ALA A 96 2.90 16.55 25.65
CA ALA A 96 2.51 15.17 25.92
C ALA A 96 2.96 14.22 24.80
N CYS A 97 2.88 14.67 23.55
CA CYS A 97 3.00 13.82 22.36
C CYS A 97 4.38 13.82 21.70
N THR A 98 5.25 14.77 22.04
CA THR A 98 6.63 14.72 21.54
C THR A 98 7.37 13.54 22.16
N ALA A 99 7.68 12.55 21.33
CA ALA A 99 8.41 11.37 21.73
C ALA A 99 9.81 11.72 22.28
N SER A 100 10.21 11.00 23.32
CA SER A 100 11.54 11.10 23.93
C SER A 100 12.09 9.70 24.23
N LEU A 101 13.36 9.60 24.59
CA LEU A 101 13.97 8.31 24.96
C LEU A 101 13.26 7.65 26.16
N LEU A 102 12.64 8.44 27.04
CA LEU A 102 11.92 7.95 28.23
C LEU A 102 10.43 7.72 27.96
N ARG A 103 9.87 8.32 26.90
CA ARG A 103 8.48 8.18 26.49
C ARG A 103 8.46 7.95 24.98
N PRO A 104 8.64 6.69 24.53
CA PRO A 104 8.55 6.39 23.11
C PRO A 104 7.14 6.70 22.60
N ASP A 105 7.06 7.00 21.31
CA ASP A 105 5.80 7.29 20.62
C ASP A 105 4.74 6.22 20.88
N THR A 106 5.08 4.94 20.80
CA THR A 106 4.16 3.80 21.02
C THR A 106 3.46 3.81 22.37
N ALA A 107 4.08 4.40 23.41
CA ALA A 107 3.46 4.53 24.73
C ALA A 107 2.43 5.68 24.77
N THR A 108 2.55 6.65 23.86
CA THR A 108 1.70 7.83 23.79
C THR A 108 0.68 7.79 22.65
N GLU A 109 0.84 6.91 21.65
CA GLU A 109 -0.05 6.83 20.47
C GLU A 109 -1.53 6.72 20.87
N GLY A 110 -1.88 5.99 21.94
CA GLY A 110 -3.26 5.87 22.41
C GLY A 110 -3.90 7.21 22.82
N HIS A 111 -3.12 8.10 23.44
CA HIS A 111 -3.57 9.43 23.81
C HIS A 111 -3.44 10.42 22.65
N CYS A 112 -2.27 10.41 22.00
CA CYS A 112 -1.88 11.38 20.99
C CYS A 112 -2.49 11.12 19.61
N GLY A 113 -2.99 9.92 19.36
CA GLY A 113 -3.44 9.48 18.05
C GLY A 113 -2.29 8.93 17.19
N ARG A 114 -2.69 8.26 16.12
CA ARG A 114 -1.79 7.80 15.06
C ARG A 114 -2.52 7.84 13.71
N PRO A 115 -2.37 8.92 12.92
CA PRO A 115 -2.99 9.03 11.61
C PRO A 115 -2.34 8.03 10.64
N LEU A 116 -3.11 7.03 10.22
CA LEU A 116 -2.65 5.94 9.36
C LEU A 116 -3.04 6.19 7.91
N GLY A 117 -4.33 6.37 7.65
CA GLY A 117 -4.89 6.62 6.33
C GLY A 117 -5.26 8.08 6.11
N LEU A 118 -4.89 8.64 4.96
CA LEU A 118 -5.21 10.02 4.57
C LEU A 118 -5.84 10.10 3.18
N ARG A 119 -6.93 10.87 3.05
CA ARG A 119 -7.52 11.14 1.73
C ARG A 119 -8.18 12.51 1.65
N PHE A 120 -7.80 13.29 0.64
CA PHE A 120 -8.52 14.52 0.30
C PHE A 120 -9.77 14.21 -0.53
N HIS A 121 -10.88 14.85 -0.18
CA HIS A 121 -11.97 15.07 -1.13
C HIS A 121 -11.59 16.27 -1.99
N LEU A 122 -11.24 16.02 -3.25
CA LEU A 122 -10.56 17.01 -4.10
C LEU A 122 -11.43 18.23 -4.40
N LYS A 123 -12.76 18.06 -4.48
CA LYS A 123 -13.69 19.14 -4.80
C LYS A 123 -13.87 20.12 -3.63
N SER A 124 -14.04 19.62 -2.40
CA SER A 124 -14.23 20.49 -1.23
C SER A 124 -12.92 20.91 -0.56
N GLY A 125 -11.84 20.16 -0.78
CA GLY A 125 -10.56 20.37 -0.10
C GLY A 125 -10.52 19.83 1.34
N TYR A 126 -11.55 19.12 1.80
CA TYR A 126 -11.52 18.46 3.10
C TYR A 126 -10.53 17.31 3.07
N LEU A 127 -9.71 17.19 4.12
CA LEU A 127 -8.90 16.01 4.37
C LEU A 127 -9.66 15.11 5.35
N TYR A 128 -9.83 13.84 4.99
CA TYR A 128 -10.28 12.81 5.91
C TYR A 128 -9.09 12.01 6.41
N VAL A 129 -9.13 11.69 7.68
CA VAL A 129 -8.04 11.04 8.42
C VAL A 129 -8.63 9.84 9.14
N ALA A 130 -8.12 8.66 8.83
CA ALA A 130 -8.30 7.47 9.65
C ALA A 130 -7.15 7.43 10.67
N ASP A 131 -7.50 7.66 11.93
CA ASP A 131 -6.55 7.61 13.04
C ASP A 131 -6.79 6.35 13.86
N ALA A 132 -5.73 5.59 14.12
CA ALA A 132 -5.80 4.29 14.77
C ALA A 132 -6.52 4.30 16.12
N TYR A 133 -6.52 5.44 16.82
CA TYR A 133 -7.07 5.57 18.16
C TYR A 133 -8.21 6.60 18.25
N LYS A 134 -8.29 7.54 17.30
CA LYS A 134 -9.30 8.61 17.30
C LYS A 134 -10.46 8.35 16.33
N GLY A 135 -10.41 7.25 15.58
CA GLY A 135 -11.45 6.90 14.61
C GLY A 135 -11.35 7.72 13.33
N LEU A 136 -12.50 8.00 12.70
CA LEU A 136 -12.57 8.83 11.50
C LEU A 136 -12.64 10.31 11.89
N MET A 137 -11.74 11.12 11.35
CA MET A 137 -11.72 12.57 11.51
C MET A 137 -11.75 13.31 10.17
N ARG A 138 -12.13 14.58 10.21
CA ARG A 138 -12.12 15.50 9.07
C ARG A 138 -11.44 16.81 9.41
N VAL A 139 -10.64 17.31 8.49
CA VAL A 139 -9.90 18.57 8.59
C VAL A 139 -10.37 19.53 7.51
N THR A 140 -10.58 20.77 7.89
CA THR A 140 -10.96 21.85 6.96
C THR A 140 -9.83 22.23 6.01
N PRO A 141 -10.14 22.79 4.82
CA PRO A 141 -9.11 23.32 3.93
C PRO A 141 -8.29 24.40 4.65
N GLY A 142 -6.99 24.16 4.79
CA GLY A 142 -6.07 25.07 5.50
C GLY A 142 -5.37 24.40 6.68
N GLY A 143 -5.91 23.27 7.16
CA GLY A 143 -5.35 22.56 8.31
C GLY A 143 -5.98 23.03 9.62
N GLY A 144 -5.25 22.91 10.72
CA GLY A 144 -5.72 23.20 12.07
C GLY A 144 -6.24 21.95 12.77
N GLU A 145 -6.97 22.14 13.87
CA GLU A 145 -7.57 21.05 14.64
C GLU A 145 -8.59 20.25 13.80
N ALA A 146 -8.52 18.92 13.89
CA ALA A 146 -9.43 18.02 13.21
C ALA A 146 -10.75 17.85 13.98
N THR A 147 -11.86 17.69 13.26
CA THR A 147 -13.15 17.30 13.83
C THR A 147 -13.28 15.78 13.84
N VAL A 148 -13.53 15.18 15.00
CA VAL A 148 -13.87 13.75 15.12
C VAL A 148 -15.28 13.52 14.56
N LEU A 149 -15.43 12.54 13.67
CA LEU A 149 -16.69 12.21 13.01
C LEU A 149 -17.28 10.89 13.51
N VAL A 150 -16.46 9.84 13.62
CA VAL A 150 -16.91 8.49 13.96
C VAL A 150 -15.89 7.81 14.88
N THR A 151 -16.35 7.33 16.02
CA THR A 151 -15.56 6.54 16.99
C THR A 151 -16.22 5.20 17.32
N GLU A 152 -17.44 4.97 16.84
CA GLU A 152 -18.26 3.80 17.16
C GLU A 152 -19.18 3.49 15.97
N VAL A 153 -19.42 2.20 15.71
CA VAL A 153 -20.40 1.70 14.75
C VAL A 153 -21.18 0.56 15.42
N ASP A 154 -22.51 0.60 15.35
CA ASP A 154 -23.42 -0.40 15.93
C ASP A 154 -23.14 -0.72 17.41
N GLY A 155 -22.78 0.29 18.21
CA GLY A 155 -22.48 0.13 19.63
C GLY A 155 -21.08 -0.45 19.92
N VAL A 156 -20.25 -0.65 18.90
CA VAL A 156 -18.88 -1.18 19.02
C VAL A 156 -17.88 -0.07 18.71
N SER A 157 -17.06 0.30 19.71
CA SER A 157 -16.01 1.30 19.54
C SER A 157 -14.96 0.83 18.53
N LEU A 158 -14.54 1.74 17.67
CA LEU A 158 -13.43 1.52 16.75
C LEU A 158 -12.12 1.42 17.54
N ARG A 159 -11.25 0.46 17.20
CA ARG A 159 -10.01 0.21 17.96
C ARG A 159 -8.73 0.35 17.16
N PHE A 160 -8.83 0.26 15.85
CA PHE A 160 -7.69 0.30 14.95
C PHE A 160 -8.12 0.83 13.57
N THR A 161 -8.64 2.05 13.54
CA THR A 161 -9.08 2.69 12.29
C THR A 161 -7.86 3.01 11.42
N ASN A 162 -7.83 2.48 10.21
CA ASN A 162 -6.59 2.38 9.45
C ASN A 162 -6.67 3.07 8.09
N GLY A 163 -7.35 2.48 7.11
CA GLY A 163 -7.46 3.02 5.77
C GLY A 163 -8.64 3.99 5.62
N VAL A 164 -8.50 4.97 4.71
CA VAL A 164 -9.61 5.80 4.23
C VAL A 164 -9.47 6.10 2.74
N ASP A 165 -10.58 6.00 2.01
CA ASP A 165 -10.73 6.49 0.64
C ASP A 165 -12.08 7.21 0.47
N ILE A 166 -12.19 7.97 -0.61
CA ILE A 166 -13.34 8.83 -0.90
C ILE A 166 -13.66 8.68 -2.38
N ASP A 167 -14.92 8.35 -2.68
CA ASP A 167 -15.45 8.47 -4.03
C ASP A 167 -15.49 9.97 -4.38
N GLN A 168 -14.65 10.37 -5.34
CA GLN A 168 -14.48 11.77 -5.71
C GLN A 168 -15.68 12.36 -6.46
N VAL A 169 -16.62 11.52 -6.89
CA VAL A 169 -17.86 11.92 -7.59
C VAL A 169 -19.01 12.05 -6.59
N THR A 170 -19.25 11.04 -5.77
CA THR A 170 -20.37 11.03 -4.81
C THR A 170 -20.05 11.74 -3.50
N GLY A 171 -18.76 11.79 -3.12
CA GLY A 171 -18.31 12.30 -1.83
C GLY A 171 -18.46 11.29 -0.68
N GLU A 172 -18.83 10.05 -0.98
CA GLU A 172 -18.93 8.97 0.01
C GLU A 172 -17.54 8.62 0.54
N VAL A 173 -17.44 8.45 1.86
CA VAL A 173 -16.20 8.17 2.59
C VAL A 173 -16.23 6.72 3.04
N TYR A 174 -15.21 5.95 2.64
CA TYR A 174 -15.03 4.56 3.00
C TYR A 174 -13.79 4.45 3.88
N PHE A 175 -13.88 3.76 5.01
CA PHE A 175 -12.77 3.58 5.92
C PHE A 175 -12.80 2.18 6.53
N THR A 176 -11.67 1.75 7.09
CA THR A 176 -11.52 0.42 7.68
C THR A 176 -11.16 0.51 9.15
N ASP A 177 -11.62 -0.48 9.92
CA ASP A 177 -11.16 -0.75 11.28
C ASP A 177 -10.49 -2.12 11.26
N SER A 178 -9.16 -2.15 11.43
CA SER A 178 -8.34 -3.33 11.17
C SER A 178 -8.57 -4.46 12.18
N SER A 179 -9.07 -4.14 13.38
CA SER A 179 -9.33 -5.14 14.42
C SER A 179 -10.39 -4.62 15.38
N ARG A 180 -11.28 -5.53 15.80
CA ARG A 180 -12.27 -5.26 16.87
C ARG A 180 -11.75 -5.66 18.26
N ASN A 181 -10.64 -6.37 18.31
CA ASN A 181 -10.12 -6.99 19.53
C ASN A 181 -8.82 -6.32 20.02
N TYR A 182 -8.04 -5.75 19.11
CA TYR A 182 -6.71 -5.26 19.35
C TYR A 182 -6.54 -3.84 18.84
N ASN A 183 -5.74 -3.08 19.58
CA ASN A 183 -5.34 -1.75 19.15
C ASN A 183 -4.04 -1.85 18.32
N ARG A 184 -3.67 -0.76 17.64
CA ARG A 184 -2.43 -0.69 16.84
C ARG A 184 -1.17 -1.12 17.59
N SER A 185 -1.04 -0.76 18.86
CA SER A 185 0.12 -1.15 19.69
C SER A 185 0.25 -2.68 19.85
N GLN A 186 -0.80 -3.42 19.54
CA GLN A 186 -0.89 -4.88 19.58
C GLN A 186 -0.99 -5.49 18.16
N HIS A 187 -0.57 -4.78 17.11
CA HIS A 187 -0.68 -5.25 15.72
C HIS A 187 -0.10 -6.66 15.49
N GLU A 188 0.95 -7.08 16.21
CA GLU A 188 1.45 -8.47 16.14
C GLU A 188 0.38 -9.51 16.51
N MET A 189 -0.50 -9.20 17.46
CA MET A 189 -1.59 -10.08 17.86
C MET A 189 -2.65 -10.20 16.79
N VAL A 190 -2.89 -9.12 16.04
CA VAL A 190 -3.86 -9.09 14.94
C VAL A 190 -3.50 -10.15 13.90
N THR A 191 -2.23 -10.21 13.49
CA THR A 191 -1.69 -11.23 12.57
C THR A 191 -1.67 -12.62 13.23
N ARG A 192 -1.08 -12.76 14.43
CA ARG A 192 -0.92 -14.07 15.09
C ARG A 192 -2.24 -14.80 15.37
N THR A 193 -3.31 -14.06 15.61
CA THR A 193 -4.63 -14.63 15.92
C THR A 193 -5.53 -14.76 14.68
N GLY A 194 -5.05 -14.32 13.52
CA GLY A 194 -5.86 -14.24 12.29
C GLY A 194 -7.02 -13.24 12.40
N ASP A 195 -6.96 -12.31 13.35
CA ASP A 195 -7.97 -11.25 13.55
C ASP A 195 -7.88 -10.19 12.44
N SER A 196 -6.72 -10.06 11.82
CA SER A 196 -6.60 -9.55 10.45
C SER A 196 -5.42 -10.24 9.79
N ASP A 197 -5.72 -11.09 8.82
CA ASP A 197 -4.85 -11.39 7.68
C ASP A 197 -5.77 -11.84 6.54
N GLY A 198 -5.95 -10.96 5.56
CA GLY A 198 -6.45 -11.40 4.26
C GLY A 198 -5.38 -12.26 3.60
N PRO A 199 -5.75 -13.28 2.81
CA PRO A 199 -4.78 -13.96 1.96
C PRO A 199 -4.05 -12.92 1.09
N CYS A 200 -2.78 -13.13 0.72
CA CYS A 200 -2.02 -12.24 -0.18
C CYS A 200 -2.67 -12.16 -1.58
N LYS A 201 -3.78 -11.46 -1.65
CA LYS A 201 -4.73 -11.41 -2.74
C LYS A 201 -5.32 -10.02 -2.75
N LEU A 202 -5.54 -9.50 -3.94
CA LEU A 202 -6.38 -8.35 -4.15
C LEU A 202 -7.76 -8.84 -4.58
N LEU A 203 -8.81 -8.37 -3.92
CA LEU A 203 -10.19 -8.74 -4.22
C LEU A 203 -10.91 -7.55 -4.85
N ARG A 204 -11.82 -7.82 -5.79
CA ARG A 204 -12.68 -6.81 -6.40
C ARG A 204 -14.12 -7.07 -5.98
N TYR A 205 -14.76 -6.05 -5.43
CA TYR A 205 -16.20 -6.04 -5.15
C TYR A 205 -16.91 -5.13 -6.16
N TRP A 206 -17.95 -5.65 -6.79
CA TRP A 206 -18.69 -4.93 -7.82
C TRP A 206 -19.82 -4.12 -7.17
N ILE A 207 -19.76 -2.80 -7.27
CA ILE A 207 -20.78 -1.91 -6.70
C ILE A 207 -21.90 -1.54 -7.69
N LYS A 208 -21.68 -1.72 -9.00
CA LYS A 208 -22.62 -1.39 -10.09
C LYS A 208 -22.49 -2.40 -11.24
N GLY A 209 -23.45 -2.37 -12.17
CA GLY A 209 -23.48 -3.25 -13.35
C GLY A 209 -24.09 -4.63 -13.07
N SER A 210 -23.99 -5.54 -14.05
CA SER A 210 -24.60 -6.88 -13.96
C SER A 210 -23.98 -7.78 -12.88
N LYS A 211 -22.76 -7.46 -12.42
CA LYS A 211 -22.08 -8.16 -11.33
C LYS A 211 -22.28 -7.49 -9.96
N ALA A 212 -23.08 -6.42 -9.85
CA ALA A 212 -23.24 -5.67 -8.60
C ALA A 212 -23.59 -6.58 -7.41
N GLY A 213 -22.97 -6.34 -6.25
CA GLY A 213 -23.15 -7.15 -5.05
C GLY A 213 -22.22 -8.37 -4.96
N THR A 214 -21.49 -8.71 -6.03
CA THR A 214 -20.59 -9.86 -6.06
C THR A 214 -19.13 -9.48 -5.82
N MET A 215 -18.33 -10.46 -5.39
CA MET A 215 -16.88 -10.34 -5.25
C MET A 215 -16.15 -11.36 -6.12
N GLU A 216 -14.94 -11.02 -6.56
CA GLU A 216 -14.05 -11.94 -7.25
C GLU A 216 -12.58 -11.72 -6.86
N LEU A 217 -11.76 -12.74 -7.04
CA LEU A 217 -10.31 -12.60 -6.97
C LEU A 217 -9.87 -11.68 -8.12
N PHE A 218 -9.25 -10.55 -7.77
CA PHE A 218 -8.74 -9.60 -8.75
C PHE A 218 -7.29 -9.91 -9.11
N ALA A 219 -6.43 -10.16 -8.11
CA ALA A 219 -5.05 -10.60 -8.34
C ALA A 219 -4.57 -11.50 -7.20
N ASP A 220 -3.79 -12.54 -7.51
CA ASP A 220 -2.99 -13.25 -6.51
C ASP A 220 -1.63 -12.52 -6.39
N LEU A 221 -1.26 -12.14 -5.18
CA LEU A 221 -0.12 -11.27 -4.93
C LEU A 221 1.08 -12.08 -4.39
N PRO A 222 2.31 -11.77 -4.79
CA PRO A 222 3.52 -12.40 -4.26
C PRO A 222 3.90 -11.94 -2.83
N GLY A 223 3.16 -11.01 -2.24
CA GLY A 223 3.42 -10.47 -0.91
C GLY A 223 2.17 -9.93 -0.24
N TYR A 224 2.32 -9.50 1.02
CA TYR A 224 1.23 -9.00 1.85
C TYR A 224 0.90 -7.55 1.48
N PRO A 225 -0.29 -7.31 0.90
CA PRO A 225 -0.68 -5.96 0.53
C PRO A 225 -0.99 -5.13 1.77
N ASP A 226 -0.65 -3.85 1.69
CA ASP A 226 -1.11 -2.82 2.61
C ASP A 226 -2.09 -1.92 1.85
N ASN A 227 -1.79 -0.63 1.64
CA ASN A 227 -2.70 0.25 0.91
C ASN A 227 -2.68 0.06 -0.62
N VAL A 228 -3.87 0.21 -1.22
CA VAL A 228 -4.10 0.20 -2.67
C VAL A 228 -4.48 1.60 -3.13
N ARG A 229 -3.83 2.11 -4.18
CA ARG A 229 -4.07 3.46 -4.72
C ARG A 229 -4.24 3.45 -6.23
N PRO A 230 -5.21 4.19 -6.80
CA PRO A 230 -5.37 4.27 -8.24
C PRO A 230 -4.13 4.90 -8.89
N ASP A 231 -3.68 4.31 -9.99
CA ASP A 231 -2.51 4.75 -10.74
C ASP A 231 -2.81 5.93 -11.70
N LYS A 232 -4.08 6.33 -11.78
CA LYS A 232 -4.66 7.37 -12.67
C LYS A 232 -4.64 7.04 -14.17
N LYS A 233 -4.34 5.80 -14.52
CA LYS A 233 -4.35 5.25 -15.89
C LYS A 233 -5.30 4.05 -16.01
N GLY A 234 -6.12 3.81 -14.99
CA GLY A 234 -7.11 2.74 -14.92
C GLY A 234 -6.69 1.57 -14.01
N GLY A 235 -5.41 1.47 -13.68
CA GLY A 235 -4.87 0.46 -12.77
C GLY A 235 -4.69 0.96 -11.34
N TYR A 236 -3.92 0.19 -10.58
CA TYR A 236 -3.69 0.38 -9.16
C TYR A 236 -2.22 0.14 -8.81
N TRP A 237 -1.69 0.96 -7.91
CA TRP A 237 -0.51 0.65 -7.12
C TRP A 237 -0.94 -0.08 -5.86
N VAL A 238 -0.22 -1.16 -5.53
CA VAL A 238 -0.39 -1.92 -4.29
C VAL A 238 0.96 -1.90 -3.58
N ALA A 239 1.01 -1.30 -2.38
CA ALA A 239 2.19 -1.41 -1.53
C ALA A 239 2.25 -2.81 -0.91
N LEU A 240 3.44 -3.39 -0.83
CA LEU A 240 3.67 -4.69 -0.20
C LEU A 240 4.57 -4.49 1.02
N HIS A 241 4.09 -4.92 2.18
CA HIS A 241 4.88 -4.86 3.41
C HIS A 241 6.05 -5.86 3.36
N HIS A 242 5.79 -7.08 2.89
CA HIS A 242 6.81 -8.11 2.67
C HIS A 242 6.35 -9.17 1.66
N GLU A 243 7.30 -9.95 1.13
CA GLU A 243 7.02 -11.08 0.24
C GLU A 243 6.54 -12.29 1.06
N LYS A 244 5.71 -13.16 0.45
CA LYS A 244 5.22 -14.41 1.06
C LYS A 244 6.37 -15.27 1.59
N ASP A 245 7.38 -15.44 0.75
CA ASP A 245 8.51 -16.33 0.96
C ASP A 245 9.81 -15.53 1.18
N GLU A 246 9.77 -14.52 2.07
CA GLU A 246 10.95 -13.72 2.36
C GLU A 246 11.96 -14.50 3.21
N LEU A 247 13.13 -14.80 2.64
CA LEU A 247 14.22 -15.43 3.37
C LEU A 247 14.97 -14.41 4.26
N PRO A 248 15.30 -14.78 5.52
CA PRO A 248 16.05 -13.90 6.42
C PRO A 248 17.50 -13.64 5.97
N PHE A 249 18.04 -14.52 5.12
CA PHE A 249 19.38 -14.43 4.56
C PHE A 249 19.31 -14.31 3.03
N GLY A 250 20.17 -13.48 2.43
CA GLY A 250 20.22 -13.31 0.97
C GLY A 250 20.54 -11.88 0.53
N VAL A 251 20.29 -11.58 -0.74
CA VAL A 251 20.41 -10.23 -1.30
C VAL A 251 19.46 -9.29 -0.55
N ASP A 252 19.93 -8.09 -0.21
CA ASP A 252 19.11 -7.03 0.40
C ASP A 252 18.16 -6.42 -0.64
N SER A 253 17.18 -7.21 -1.06
CA SER A 253 16.13 -6.77 -1.95
C SER A 253 14.84 -7.55 -1.72
N HIS A 254 13.71 -6.85 -1.76
CA HIS A 254 12.38 -7.45 -1.80
C HIS A 254 11.41 -6.62 -2.65
N LEU A 255 10.22 -7.16 -2.93
CA LEU A 255 9.14 -6.42 -3.58
C LEU A 255 8.55 -5.37 -2.64
N LEU A 256 8.59 -4.11 -3.07
CA LEU A 256 8.04 -2.95 -2.37
C LEU A 256 6.62 -2.63 -2.82
N ALA A 257 6.36 -2.73 -4.13
CA ALA A 257 5.06 -2.39 -4.68
C ALA A 257 4.84 -3.04 -6.04
N LEU A 258 3.57 -3.16 -6.41
CA LEU A 258 3.12 -3.67 -7.70
C LEU A 258 2.21 -2.66 -8.37
N ARG A 259 2.32 -2.54 -9.69
CA ARG A 259 1.30 -1.91 -10.52
C ARG A 259 0.47 -3.00 -11.17
N ILE A 260 -0.83 -2.93 -10.96
CA ILE A 260 -1.82 -3.88 -11.45
C ILE A 260 -2.75 -3.14 -12.41
N ASP A 261 -3.04 -3.72 -13.58
CA ASP A 261 -3.97 -3.13 -14.55
C ASP A 261 -5.44 -3.39 -14.20
N VAL A 262 -6.36 -2.98 -15.10
CA VAL A 262 -7.82 -3.13 -14.94
C VAL A 262 -8.30 -4.58 -14.90
N ASP A 263 -7.50 -5.50 -15.41
CA ASP A 263 -7.80 -6.92 -15.52
C ASP A 263 -7.15 -7.73 -14.39
N GLY A 264 -6.43 -7.07 -13.48
CA GLY A 264 -5.79 -7.72 -12.34
C GLY A 264 -4.40 -8.27 -12.63
N LYS A 265 -3.82 -7.95 -13.80
CA LYS A 265 -2.48 -8.41 -14.18
C LYS A 265 -1.42 -7.47 -13.61
N ILE A 266 -0.37 -8.07 -13.03
CA ILE A 266 0.83 -7.32 -12.63
C ILE A 266 1.55 -6.86 -13.92
N ILE A 267 1.64 -5.55 -14.10
CA ILE A 267 2.25 -4.91 -15.28
C ILE A 267 3.54 -4.17 -14.94
N GLU A 268 3.86 -4.00 -13.66
CA GLU A 268 5.10 -3.39 -13.21
C GLU A 268 5.38 -3.78 -11.75
N GLU A 269 6.65 -3.99 -11.44
CA GLU A 269 7.12 -4.26 -10.08
C GLU A 269 8.01 -3.12 -9.60
N MET A 270 8.12 -2.95 -8.29
CA MET A 270 9.13 -2.11 -7.67
C MET A 270 9.88 -2.92 -6.63
N ARG A 271 11.21 -2.93 -6.72
CA ARG A 271 12.09 -3.64 -5.80
C ARG A 271 13.06 -2.67 -5.13
N GLY A 272 13.37 -2.91 -3.86
CA GLY A 272 14.36 -2.13 -3.11
C GLY A 272 14.81 -2.86 -1.86
N SER A 273 15.55 -2.18 -0.99
CA SER A 273 16.12 -2.76 0.24
C SER A 273 15.04 -3.33 1.17
N LYS A 274 15.34 -4.44 1.86
CA LYS A 274 14.48 -5.06 2.87
C LYS A 274 14.26 -4.18 4.11
N SER A 275 15.06 -3.12 4.26
CA SER A 275 14.88 -2.10 5.30
C SER A 275 13.73 -1.13 5.01
N VAL A 276 13.18 -1.14 3.80
CA VAL A 276 12.06 -0.29 3.40
C VAL A 276 10.79 -1.13 3.43
N ARG A 277 9.88 -0.83 4.35
CA ARG A 277 8.57 -1.50 4.44
C ARG A 277 7.47 -0.51 4.07
N PRO A 278 7.12 -0.41 2.78
CA PRO A 278 6.16 0.58 2.32
C PRO A 278 4.74 0.14 2.68
N THR A 279 3.96 1.10 3.15
CA THR A 279 2.55 0.92 3.49
C THR A 279 1.65 1.57 2.45
N GLU A 280 2.18 2.50 1.66
CA GLU A 280 1.45 3.17 0.58
C GLU A 280 2.41 3.62 -0.52
N VAL A 281 1.95 3.58 -1.78
CA VAL A 281 2.65 4.18 -2.93
C VAL A 281 1.73 5.08 -3.73
N VAL A 282 2.17 6.31 -4.01
CA VAL A 282 1.44 7.29 -4.83
C VAL A 282 2.27 7.81 -5.99
N GLU A 283 1.78 7.58 -7.21
CA GLU A 283 2.36 8.12 -8.45
C GLU A 283 1.95 9.58 -8.67
N ARG A 284 2.94 10.43 -8.98
CA ARG A 284 2.76 11.85 -9.32
C ARG A 284 3.43 12.18 -10.65
N LYS A 285 3.06 13.35 -11.18
CA LYS A 285 3.61 13.90 -12.43
C LYS A 285 5.15 13.85 -12.44
N GLY A 286 5.69 13.50 -13.61
CA GLY A 286 7.14 13.31 -13.83
C GLY A 286 7.65 11.95 -13.33
N GLY A 287 6.79 10.92 -13.26
CA GLY A 287 7.22 9.57 -12.88
C GLY A 287 7.73 9.45 -11.45
N ARG A 288 7.28 10.32 -10.55
CA ARG A 288 7.71 10.31 -9.14
C ARG A 288 6.75 9.45 -8.33
N LEU A 289 7.29 8.48 -7.61
CA LEU A 289 6.57 7.56 -6.75
C LEU A 289 6.95 7.88 -5.31
N PHE A 290 5.96 8.30 -4.53
CA PHE A 290 6.13 8.60 -3.11
C PHE A 290 5.69 7.38 -2.32
N MET A 291 6.54 6.92 -1.42
CA MET A 291 6.25 5.79 -0.55
C MET A 291 6.24 6.23 0.90
N GLY A 292 5.15 5.92 1.58
CA GLY A 292 5.07 6.03 3.02
C GLY A 292 5.36 4.70 3.71
N SER A 293 5.66 4.76 5.00
CA SER A 293 5.95 3.61 5.86
C SER A 293 5.58 3.95 7.30
N VAL A 294 5.12 2.96 8.07
CA VAL A 294 4.89 3.11 9.52
C VAL A 294 6.18 3.12 10.36
N GLU A 295 7.32 2.73 9.78
CA GLU A 295 8.57 2.51 10.51
C GLU A 295 9.63 3.58 10.23
N LEU A 296 9.67 4.08 8.99
CA LEU A 296 10.75 4.95 8.53
C LEU A 296 10.65 6.36 9.10
N THR A 297 11.76 7.08 9.12
CA THR A 297 11.84 8.50 9.55
C THR A 297 11.71 9.47 8.37
N TYR A 298 11.21 9.02 7.24
CA TYR A 298 11.13 9.79 6.00
C TYR A 298 10.08 9.23 5.04
N VAL A 299 9.57 10.10 4.16
CA VAL A 299 8.88 9.66 2.94
C VAL A 299 9.92 9.39 1.86
N SER A 300 9.87 8.20 1.25
CA SER A 300 10.76 7.81 0.15
C SER A 300 10.22 8.33 -1.17
N VAL A 301 11.10 8.80 -2.05
CA VAL A 301 10.73 9.27 -3.38
C VAL A 301 11.60 8.59 -4.43
N VAL A 302 10.98 7.70 -5.20
CA VAL A 302 11.59 7.07 -6.38
C VAL A 302 11.25 7.92 -7.60
N THR A 303 12.23 8.20 -8.45
CA THR A 303 12.00 8.90 -9.72
C THR A 303 12.32 7.94 -10.84
N ARG A 304 11.35 7.67 -11.71
CA ARG A 304 11.59 6.92 -12.94
C ARG A 304 12.65 7.63 -13.77
N LYS A 305 13.64 6.89 -14.23
CA LYS A 305 14.57 7.35 -15.26
C LYS A 305 13.91 7.27 -16.63
#